data_AF-A0A8T2IFC7-F1
#
_entry.id   AF-A0A8T2IFC7-F1
#
_cell.length_a   1.000
_cell.length_b   1.000
_cell.length_c   1.000
_cell.angle_alpha   90.00
_cell.angle_beta   90.00
_cell.angle_gamma   90.00
#
_symmetry.space_group_name_H-M   'P 1'
#
loop_
_entity.id
_entity.type
_entity.pdbx_description
1 polymer ?
#
loop_
_entity_poly.entity_id
_entity_poly.type
_entity_poly.pdbx_seq_one_letter_code
_entity_poly.pdbx_strand_id
1 'polypeptide(L)'
;PFTCRPHTTHLYSKVPASCWPIVYSAEYNITFMGLEKLHPFDSGKWGKVIGFLRDEKLVTEETLVGAVEATEEDLLVVHTRRYLNKLK
;
A
#
# COMPACT_ATOMS: atom_id res chain seq x y z
N PRO A 1 17.68 -13.47 -30.09
CA PRO A 1 17.86 -13.31 -28.62
C PRO A 1 16.81 -12.33 -28.05
N PHE A 2 15.83 -12.85 -27.30
CA PHE A 2 14.88 -12.00 -26.58
C PHE A 2 15.59 -11.36 -25.39
N THR A 3 15.95 -10.09 -25.50
CA THR A 3 16.44 -9.31 -24.36
C THR A 3 15.23 -8.87 -23.55
N CYS A 4 14.94 -9.57 -22.45
CA CYS A 4 13.99 -9.08 -21.46
C CYS A 4 14.62 -7.85 -20.80
N ARG A 5 14.13 -6.65 -21.12
CA ARG A 5 14.55 -5.44 -20.41
C ARG A 5 13.93 -5.47 -19.01
N PRO A 6 14.66 -5.07 -17.96
CA PRO A 6 14.07 -4.92 -16.64
C PRO A 6 12.90 -3.94 -16.72
N HIS A 7 11.81 -4.26 -16.01
CA HIS A 7 10.67 -3.37 -15.88
C HIS A 7 11.08 -2.09 -15.14
N THR A 8 10.74 -0.93 -15.70
CA THR A 8 10.98 0.36 -15.05
C THR A 8 9.85 0.62 -14.07
N THR A 9 10.17 0.78 -12.79
CA THR A 9 9.20 0.99 -11.71
C THR A 9 9.57 2.19 -10.85
N HIS A 10 8.56 2.86 -10.29
CA HIS A 10 8.72 3.95 -9.32
C HIS A 10 8.40 3.53 -7.87
N LEU A 11 8.08 2.25 -7.64
CA LEU A 11 7.74 1.71 -6.32
C LEU A 11 8.91 1.69 -5.33
N TYR A 12 10.14 1.72 -5.84
CA TYR A 12 11.36 1.77 -5.03
C TYR A 12 11.96 3.18 -5.07
N SER A 13 11.54 4.01 -4.12
CA SER A 13 12.05 5.38 -3.97
C SER A 13 13.02 5.49 -2.79
N LYS A 14 13.89 6.51 -2.84
CA LYS A 14 14.74 6.84 -1.69
C LYS A 14 13.87 7.42 -0.58
N VAL A 15 13.88 6.74 0.56
CA VAL A 15 13.19 7.19 1.77
C VAL A 15 14.13 8.06 2.61
N PRO A 16 13.68 9.19 3.17
CA PRO A 16 14.49 9.99 4.09
C PRO A 16 14.95 9.17 5.30
N ALA A 17 16.18 9.41 5.77
CA ALA A 17 16.72 8.71 6.95
C ALA A 17 15.94 9.01 8.24
N SER A 18 15.11 10.06 8.25
CA SER A 18 14.21 10.40 9.35
C SER A 18 12.96 9.53 9.41
N CYS A 19 12.64 8.77 8.35
CA CYS A 19 11.47 7.91 8.31
C CYS A 19 11.83 6.49 8.76
N TRP A 20 10.91 5.86 9.48
CA TRP A 20 10.93 4.43 9.74
C TRP A 20 10.61 3.66 8.46
N PRO A 21 11.10 2.42 8.30
CA PRO A 21 10.76 1.56 7.16
C PRO A 21 9.34 0.98 7.29
N ILE A 22 8.35 1.84 7.54
CA ILE A 22 6.94 1.51 7.73
C ILE A 22 6.16 2.31 6.69
N VAL A 23 5.54 1.61 5.75
CA VAL A 23 4.72 2.21 4.69
C VAL A 23 3.27 2.21 5.12
N TYR A 24 2.60 3.36 5.04
CA TYR A 24 1.18 3.45 5.37
C TYR A 24 0.44 4.47 4.50
N SER A 25 -0.84 4.18 4.24
CA SER A 25 -1.81 5.13 3.71
C SER A 25 -3.13 4.92 4.44
N ALA A 26 -3.86 6.00 4.71
CA ALA A 26 -5.19 5.93 5.29
C ALA A 26 -6.18 5.15 4.40
N GLU A 27 -5.93 5.09 3.08
CA GLU A 27 -6.74 4.35 2.10
C GLU A 27 -6.72 2.84 2.29
N TYR A 28 -5.77 2.32 3.07
CA TYR A 28 -5.75 0.90 3.45
C TYR A 28 -6.96 0.51 4.34
N ASN A 29 -7.63 1.50 4.94
CA ASN A 29 -8.84 1.29 5.71
C ASN A 29 -10.06 1.33 4.79
N ILE A 30 -10.49 0.15 4.32
CA ILE A 30 -11.67 0.06 3.45
C ILE A 30 -12.91 0.32 4.31
N THR A 31 -13.68 1.34 3.94
CA THR A 31 -14.95 1.72 4.57
C THR A 31 -16.10 1.57 3.59
N PHE A 32 -17.26 1.10 4.06
CA PHE A 32 -18.45 0.94 3.25
C PHE A 32 -19.72 1.17 4.08
N MET A 33 -19.96 2.43 4.45
CA MET A 33 -21.14 2.85 5.22
C MET A 33 -21.40 2.02 6.49
N GLY A 34 -20.35 1.46 7.12
CA GLY A 34 -20.46 0.63 8.33
C GLY A 34 -20.64 -0.86 8.05
N LEU A 35 -20.93 -1.27 6.82
CA LEU A 35 -21.04 -2.69 6.44
C LEU A 35 -19.70 -3.42 6.50
N GLU A 36 -18.58 -2.69 6.43
CA GLU A 36 -17.25 -3.26 6.61
C GLU A 36 -17.07 -3.95 7.98
N LYS A 37 -17.88 -3.58 8.98
CA LYS A 37 -17.87 -4.20 10.32
C LYS A 37 -18.47 -5.61 10.35
N LEU A 38 -19.24 -5.98 9.32
CA LEU A 38 -19.79 -7.32 9.15
C LEU A 38 -18.85 -8.23 8.34
N HIS A 39 -17.79 -7.67 7.78
CA HIS A 39 -16.83 -8.42 7.00
C HIS A 39 -16.00 -9.34 7.90
N PRO A 40 -15.76 -10.62 7.53
CA PRO A 40 -14.99 -11.56 8.34
C PRO A 40 -13.50 -11.17 8.49
N PHE A 41 -13.03 -10.23 7.67
CA PHE A 41 -11.73 -9.59 7.82
C PHE A 41 -11.90 -8.13 8.24
N ASP A 42 -11.20 -7.73 9.30
CA ASP A 42 -11.15 -6.36 9.79
C ASP A 42 -10.46 -5.45 8.77
N SER A 43 -11.26 -4.74 7.97
CA SER A 43 -10.79 -3.82 6.93
C SER A 43 -10.13 -2.55 7.50
N GLY A 44 -10.35 -2.24 8.77
CA GLY A 44 -9.74 -1.11 9.47
C GLY A 44 -8.55 -1.49 10.36
N LYS A 45 -8.05 -2.73 10.24
CA LYS A 45 -7.00 -3.27 11.09
C LYS A 45 -5.74 -2.40 11.10
N TRP A 46 -5.30 -1.97 9.92
CA TRP A 46 -4.03 -1.26 9.77
C TRP A 46 -4.09 0.16 10.36
N GLY A 47 -5.21 0.85 10.24
CA GLY A 47 -5.43 2.12 10.92
C GLY A 47 -5.36 2.00 12.44
N LYS A 48 -5.87 0.90 13.02
CA LYS A 48 -5.73 0.63 14.46
C LYS A 48 -4.27 0.41 14.87
N VAL A 49 -3.52 -0.37 14.08
CA VAL A 49 -2.09 -0.62 14.33
C VAL A 49 -1.30 0.69 14.32
N ILE A 50 -1.47 1.54 13.30
CA ILE A 50 -0.80 2.85 13.24
C ILE A 50 -1.26 3.75 14.39
N GLY A 51 -2.56 3.72 14.74
CA GLY A 51 -3.08 4.42 15.91
C GLY A 51 -2.32 4.05 17.18
N PHE A 52 -2.20 2.77 17.51
CA PHE A 52 -1.45 2.31 18.69
C PHE A 52 0.02 2.76 18.67
N LEU A 53 0.69 2.68 17.52
CA LEU A 53 2.09 3.13 17.40
C LEU A 53 2.23 4.65 17.61
N ARG A 54 1.25 5.43 17.17
CA ARG A 54 1.20 6.89 17.37
C ARG A 54 0.90 7.25 18.82
N ASP A 55 -0.03 6.55 19.46
CA ASP A 55 -0.41 6.76 20.86
C ASP A 55 0.79 6.51 21.80
N GLU A 56 1.59 5.49 21.50
CA GLU A 56 2.86 5.18 22.19
C GLU A 56 4.04 6.07 21.75
N LYS A 57 3.81 7.06 20.87
CA LYS A 57 4.82 8.01 20.34
C LYS A 57 6.01 7.33 19.64
N LEU A 58 5.80 6.14 19.09
CA LEU A 58 6.82 5.40 18.34
C LEU A 58 6.96 5.90 16.91
N VAL A 59 5.85 6.39 16.33
CA VAL A 59 5.80 6.97 14.99
C VAL A 59 4.94 8.24 14.97
N THR A 60 5.16 9.06 13.95
CA THR A 60 4.37 10.23 13.58
C THR A 60 4.11 10.18 12.07
N GLU A 61 3.21 11.00 11.55
CA GLU A 61 2.95 11.03 10.10
C GLU A 61 4.22 11.37 9.29
N GLU A 62 5.11 12.20 9.84
CA GLU A 62 6.36 12.62 9.19
C GLU A 62 7.44 11.52 9.21
N THR A 63 7.32 10.55 10.12
CA THR A 63 8.26 9.44 10.24
C THR A 63 7.74 8.17 9.56
N LEU A 64 6.55 8.19 8.98
CA LEU A 64 6.03 7.13 8.11
C LEU A 64 6.42 7.37 6.66
N VAL A 65 6.49 6.28 5.88
CA VAL A 65 6.67 6.35 4.44
C VAL A 65 5.31 6.34 3.77
N GLY A 66 5.03 7.35 2.95
CA GLY A 66 3.80 7.39 2.15
C GLY A 66 3.77 6.26 1.12
N ALA A 67 2.61 5.63 0.97
CA ALA A 67 2.40 4.61 -0.05
C ALA A 67 2.38 5.22 -1.46
N VAL A 68 2.90 4.48 -2.44
CA VAL A 68 2.83 4.81 -3.87
C VAL A 68 2.01 3.72 -4.55
N GLU A 69 0.99 4.12 -5.30
CA GLU A 69 0.17 3.19 -6.06
C GLU A 69 0.97 2.56 -7.22
N ALA A 70 0.84 1.24 -7.38
CA ALA A 70 1.47 0.53 -8.48
C ALA A 70 0.77 0.88 -9.80
N THR A 71 1.56 1.16 -10.84
CA THR A 71 1.02 1.40 -12.18
C THR A 71 0.51 0.10 -12.81
N GLU A 72 -0.30 0.20 -13.85
CA GLU A 72 -0.74 -0.98 -14.59
C GLU A 72 0.45 -1.75 -15.18
N GLU A 73 1.50 -1.05 -15.60
CA GLU A 73 2.76 -1.64 -16.06
C GLU A 73 3.47 -2.41 -14.95
N ASP A 74 3.49 -1.88 -13.72
CA ASP A 74 4.02 -2.60 -12.54
C ASP A 74 3.23 -3.89 -12.28
N LEU A 75 1.91 -3.83 -12.36
CA LEU A 75 1.04 -4.99 -12.13
C LEU A 75 1.21 -6.06 -13.22
N LEU A 76 1.48 -5.67 -14.46
CA LEU A 76 1.66 -6.58 -15.61
C LEU A 76 2.94 -7.41 -15.54
N VAL A 77 3.87 -7.10 -14.63
CA VAL A 77 5.05 -7.94 -14.36
C VAL A 77 4.62 -9.34 -13.91
N VAL A 78 3.50 -9.46 -13.20
CA VAL A 78 3.02 -10.73 -12.62
C VAL A 78 1.59 -11.08 -13.03
N HIS A 79 0.76 -10.11 -13.41
CA HIS A 79 -0.63 -10.32 -13.79
C HIS A 79 -0.86 -10.22 -15.30
N THR A 80 -1.84 -10.97 -15.80
CA THR A 80 -2.29 -10.82 -17.20
C THR A 80 -3.19 -9.61 -17.36
N ARG A 81 -3.14 -8.94 -18.52
CA ARG A 81 -4.09 -7.86 -18.86
C ARG A 81 -5.55 -8.30 -18.71
N ARG A 82 -5.87 -9.54 -19.09
CA ARG A 82 -7.22 -10.11 -18.94
C ARG A 82 -7.69 -10.14 -17.49
N TYR A 83 -6.80 -10.45 -16.54
CA TYR A 83 -7.13 -10.46 -15.11
C TYR A 83 -7.37 -9.04 -14.59
N LEU A 84 -6.48 -8.09 -14.91
CA LEU A 84 -6.63 -6.69 -14.48
C LEU A 84 -7.93 -6.06 -15.01
N ASN A 85 -8.29 -6.33 -16.26
CA ASN A 85 -9.54 -5.85 -16.86
C ASN A 85 -10.82 -6.43 -16.21
N LYS A 86 -10.72 -7.52 -15.43
CA LYS A 86 -11.87 -8.09 -14.69
C LYS A 86 -12.04 -7.51 -13.29
N LEU A 87 -11.02 -6.83 -12.76
CA LEU A 87 -11.03 -6.22 -11.44
C LEU A 87 -11.51 -4.76 -11.47
N LYS A 88 -11.37 -4.10 -12.62
CA LYS A 88 -11.92 -2.77 -12.91
C LYS A 88 -13.43 -2.86 -13.13
#